data_AF-A0A6C0CF22-F1
#
_entry.id   AF-A0A6C0CF22-F1
#
_cell.length_a   1.000
_cell.length_b   1.000
_cell.length_c   1.000
_cell.angle_alpha   90.00
_cell.angle_beta   90.00
_cell.angle_gamma   90.00
#
_symmetry.space_group_name_H-M   'P 1'
#
loop_
_entity.id
_entity.type
_entity.pdbx_description
1 polymer ?
#
loop_
_entity_poly.entity_id
_entity_poly.type
_entity_poly.pdbx_seq_one_letter_code
_entity_poly.pdbx_strand_id
1 'polypeptide(L)'
;MKATDVFVAVVVSVLVTLLLLAIYKYVINPQMVIPPGKGGPCPELWLLNPGSNMCEPQYTTSCTPFDPNTPTLKTSEAKCNLAHMCGTDWAAHCP
;
A
#
# COMPACT_ATOMS: atom_id res chain seq x y z
N MET A 1 28.83 -30.56 -28.20
CA MET A 1 28.38 -29.21 -27.80
C MET A 1 29.60 -28.33 -27.63
N LYS A 2 29.64 -27.16 -28.26
CA LYS A 2 30.75 -26.23 -28.07
C LYS A 2 30.55 -25.49 -26.74
N ALA A 3 31.64 -25.14 -26.07
CA ALA A 3 31.58 -24.37 -24.82
C ALA A 3 30.79 -23.05 -24.99
N THR A 4 30.83 -22.48 -26.19
CA THR A 4 30.05 -21.30 -26.57
C THR A 4 28.54 -21.53 -26.54
N ASP A 5 28.06 -22.71 -26.94
CA ASP A 5 26.62 -23.03 -26.95
C ASP A 5 26.07 -23.10 -25.52
N VAL A 6 26.85 -23.71 -24.61
CA VAL A 6 26.52 -23.82 -23.19
C VAL A 6 26.54 -22.43 -22.54
N PHE A 7 27.55 -21.61 -22.83
CA PHE A 7 27.66 -20.25 -22.31
C PHE A 7 26.48 -19.37 -22.74
N VAL A 8 26.11 -19.40 -24.02
CA VAL A 8 24.97 -18.65 -24.55
C VAL A 8 23.66 -19.09 -23.87
N ALA A 9 23.45 -20.40 -23.70
CA ALA A 9 22.25 -20.92 -23.03
C ALA A 9 22.13 -20.43 -21.57
N VAL A 10 23.25 -20.38 -20.83
CA VAL A 10 23.28 -19.88 -19.45
C VAL A 10 22.99 -18.39 -19.38
N VAL A 11 23.59 -17.58 -20.27
CA VAL A 11 23.35 -16.13 -20.27
C VAL A 11 21.89 -15.80 -20.62
N VAL A 12 21.33 -16.51 -21.61
CA VAL A 12 19.93 -16.32 -22.03
C VAL A 12 18.97 -16.71 -20.91
N SER A 13 19.21 -17.83 -20.22
CA SER A 13 18.34 -18.26 -19.13
C SER A 13 18.33 -17.27 -17.96
N VAL A 14 19.48 -16.70 -17.61
CA VAL A 14 19.59 -15.66 -16.58
C VAL A 14 18.81 -14.40 -17.00
N LEU A 15 18.98 -13.92 -18.22
CA LEU A 15 18.27 -12.74 -18.73
C LEU A 15 16.76 -12.93 -18.73
N VAL A 16 16.27 -14.07 -19.21
CA VAL A 16 14.84 -14.40 -19.21
C VAL A 16 14.29 -14.47 -17.78
N THR A 17 15.05 -15.06 -16.86
CA THR A 17 14.64 -15.14 -15.45
C THR A 17 14.52 -13.75 -14.81
N LEU A 18 15.50 -12.87 -15.04
CA LEU A 18 15.45 -11.49 -14.54
C LEU A 18 14.28 -10.70 -15.14
N LEU A 19 13.99 -10.90 -16.42
CA LEU A 19 12.85 -10.27 -17.09
C LEU A 19 11.52 -10.74 -16.47
N LEU A 20 11.36 -12.05 -16.25
CA LEU A 20 10.15 -12.60 -15.62
C LEU A 20 9.97 -12.08 -14.19
N LEU A 21 11.05 -11.96 -13.41
CA LEU A 21 11.01 -11.38 -12.07
C LEU A 21 10.60 -9.91 -12.11
N ALA A 22 11.09 -9.14 -13.08
CA ALA A 22 10.68 -7.75 -13.25
C ALA A 22 9.18 -7.66 -13.58
N ILE A 23 8.69 -8.46 -14.53
CA ILE A 23 7.27 -8.51 -14.87
C ILE A 23 6.44 -8.89 -13.64
N TYR A 24 6.86 -9.90 -12.88
CA TYR A 24 6.17 -10.29 -11.66
C TYR A 24 6.10 -9.13 -10.65
N LYS A 25 7.21 -8.42 -10.42
CA LYS A 25 7.28 -7.30 -9.48
C LYS A 25 6.44 -6.09 -9.93
N TYR A 26 6.45 -5.76 -11.22
CA TYR A 26 5.86 -4.52 -11.72
C TYR A 26 4.45 -4.67 -12.28
N VAL A 27 4.09 -5.84 -12.80
CA VAL A 27 2.78 -6.09 -13.43
C VAL A 27 1.88 -6.92 -12.54
N ILE A 28 2.40 -8.01 -11.96
CA ILE A 28 1.56 -9.00 -11.26
C ILE A 28 1.38 -8.64 -9.77
N ASN A 29 2.46 -8.25 -9.09
CA ASN A 29 2.44 -7.90 -7.68
C ASN A 29 2.96 -6.47 -7.45
N PRO A 30 2.25 -5.44 -7.94
CA PRO A 30 2.54 -4.06 -7.58
C PRO A 30 2.20 -3.87 -6.10
N GLN A 31 3.08 -4.32 -5.22
CA GLN A 31 3.03 -3.95 -3.82
C GLN A 31 3.41 -2.48 -3.78
N MET A 32 2.41 -1.59 -3.82
CA MET A 32 2.59 -0.25 -3.31
C MET A 32 3.03 -0.45 -1.87
N VAL A 33 4.32 -0.27 -1.61
CA VAL A 33 4.83 -0.18 -0.25
C VAL A 33 4.18 1.08 0.29
N ILE A 34 3.04 0.93 0.96
CA ILE A 34 2.40 1.99 1.72
C ILE A 34 3.40 2.26 2.84
N PRO A 35 4.15 3.37 2.79
CA PRO A 35 5.09 3.65 3.86
C PRO A 35 4.25 3.71 5.15
N PRO A 36 4.67 3.05 6.23
CA PRO A 36 3.95 3.15 7.49
C PRO A 36 3.88 4.62 7.87
N GLY A 37 2.67 5.15 7.87
CA GLY A 37 2.35 6.51 8.19
C GLY A 37 2.71 6.79 9.62
N LYS A 38 2.97 8.07 9.87
CA LYS A 38 3.63 8.55 11.09
C LYS A 38 2.71 8.54 12.32
N GLY A 39 1.75 7.62 12.41
CA GLY A 39 0.78 7.56 13.51
C GLY A 39 -0.05 8.85 13.63
N GLY A 40 -0.47 9.40 12.49
CA GLY A 40 -1.22 10.65 12.42
C GLY A 40 -2.69 10.51 12.88
N PRO A 41 -3.42 11.63 12.94
CA PRO A 41 -4.84 11.64 13.28
C PRO A 41 -5.74 11.01 12.20
N CYS A 42 -5.16 10.57 11.08
CA CYS A 42 -5.87 9.94 9.98
C CYS A 42 -5.22 8.58 9.62
N PRO A 43 -5.97 7.68 8.96
CA PRO A 43 -5.45 6.44 8.41
C PRO A 43 -4.32 6.64 7.39
N GLU A 44 -3.63 5.56 7.06
CA GLU A 44 -2.64 5.51 6.00
C GLU A 44 -3.21 5.99 4.66
N LEU A 45 -2.45 6.81 3.93
CA LEU A 45 -2.88 7.45 2.68
C LEU A 45 -4.09 8.40 2.84
N TRP A 46 -4.39 8.87 4.05
CA TRP A 46 -5.37 9.92 4.30
C TRP A 46 -4.67 11.14 4.89
N LEU A 47 -5.09 12.33 4.46
CA LEU A 47 -4.58 13.59 4.98
C LEU A 47 -5.69 14.37 5.68
N LEU A 48 -5.37 14.97 6.81
CA LEU A 48 -6.28 15.89 7.48
C LEU A 48 -6.32 17.19 6.67
N ASN A 49 -7.49 17.50 6.11
CA ASN A 49 -7.70 18.76 5.41
C ASN A 49 -7.92 19.87 6.46
N PRO A 50 -7.03 20.87 6.54
CA PRO A 50 -7.12 21.92 7.57
C PRO A 50 -8.33 22.85 7.39
N GLY A 51 -8.93 22.90 6.20
CA GLY A 51 -10.11 23.72 5.93
C GLY A 51 -11.42 23.09 6.41
N SER A 52 -11.52 21.76 6.37
CA SER A 52 -12.72 21.01 6.76
C SER A 52 -12.56 20.24 8.08
N ASN A 53 -11.33 20.11 8.60
CA ASN A 53 -10.96 19.22 9.70
C ASN A 53 -11.36 17.76 9.48
N MET A 54 -11.50 17.34 8.21
CA MET A 54 -11.83 15.97 7.85
C MET A 54 -10.60 15.27 7.29
N CYS A 55 -10.46 13.98 7.62
CA CYS A 55 -9.52 13.10 6.95
C CYS A 55 -10.04 12.80 5.55
N GLU A 56 -9.22 13.09 4.54
CA GLU A 56 -9.53 12.87 3.13
C GLU A 56 -8.55 11.87 2.50
N PRO A 57 -9.06 10.86 1.77
CA PRO A 57 -8.23 9.86 1.12
C PRO A 57 -7.41 10.48 -0.02
N GLN A 58 -6.14 10.08 -0.13
CA GLN A 58 -5.23 10.48 -1.21
C GLN A 58 -5.21 9.48 -2.37
N TYR A 59 -6.20 8.60 -2.42
CA TYR A 59 -6.36 7.56 -3.42
C TYR A 59 -7.86 7.37 -3.73
N THR A 60 -8.16 6.72 -4.86
CA THR A 60 -9.55 6.43 -5.22
C THR A 60 -10.09 5.33 -4.30
N THR A 61 -11.04 5.67 -3.45
CA THR A 61 -11.72 4.75 -2.52
C THR A 61 -13.22 4.99 -2.54
N SER A 62 -13.99 3.98 -2.12
CA SER A 62 -15.43 4.09 -1.89
C SER A 62 -15.77 4.78 -0.56
N CYS A 63 -14.78 5.00 0.31
CA CYS A 63 -14.99 5.67 1.58
C CYS A 63 -15.10 7.19 1.44
N THR A 64 -15.99 7.78 2.25
CA THR A 64 -16.18 9.23 2.32
C THR A 64 -15.22 9.86 3.33
N PRO A 65 -14.87 11.14 3.14
CA PRO A 65 -14.18 11.92 4.17
C PRO A 65 -14.90 11.88 5.52
N PHE A 66 -14.16 11.85 6.61
CA PHE A 66 -14.73 11.79 7.97
C PHE A 66 -13.91 12.61 8.97
N ASP A 67 -14.55 13.03 10.06
CA ASP A 67 -13.86 13.67 11.19
C ASP A 67 -13.24 12.60 12.09
N PRO A 68 -11.91 12.60 12.32
CA PRO A 68 -11.25 11.62 13.17
C PRO A 68 -11.60 11.70 14.66
N ASN A 69 -12.23 12.78 15.10
CA ASN A 69 -12.64 13.03 16.49
C ASN A 69 -14.14 12.84 16.73
N THR A 70 -14.88 12.35 15.72
CA THR A 70 -16.31 12.03 15.87
C THR A 70 -16.54 11.07 17.03
N PRO A 71 -17.63 11.23 17.81
CA PRO A 71 -17.95 10.36 18.94
C PRO A 71 -18.09 8.87 18.57
N THR A 72 -18.34 8.55 17.30
CA THR A 72 -18.43 7.17 16.80
C THR A 72 -17.06 6.50 16.57
N LEU A 73 -15.95 7.26 16.57
CA LEU A 73 -14.57 6.79 16.36
C LEU A 73 -13.69 6.97 17.61
N LYS A 74 -14.27 6.88 18.82
CA LYS A 74 -13.52 7.08 20.07
C LYS A 74 -12.56 5.94 20.41
N THR A 75 -12.89 4.70 20.05
CA THR A 75 -12.08 3.54 20.41
C THR A 75 -11.07 3.22 19.31
N SER A 76 -9.90 2.69 19.69
CA SER A 76 -8.88 2.26 18.72
C SER A 76 -9.42 1.18 17.79
N GLU A 77 -10.27 0.29 18.29
CA GLU A 77 -10.90 -0.75 17.48
C GLU A 77 -11.86 -0.17 16.44
N ALA A 78 -12.64 0.86 16.78
CA ALA A 78 -13.53 1.52 15.82
C ALA A 78 -12.74 2.22 14.71
N LYS A 79 -11.64 2.87 15.09
CA LYS A 79 -10.69 3.49 14.16
C LYS A 79 -10.06 2.45 13.23
N CYS A 80 -9.65 1.31 13.76
CA CYS A 80 -9.05 0.24 12.98
C CYS A 80 -10.04 -0.39 12.01
N ASN A 81 -11.25 -0.69 12.48
CA ASN A 81 -12.31 -1.24 11.64
C ASN A 81 -12.65 -0.32 10.47
N LEU A 82 -12.71 1.00 10.70
CA LEU A 82 -12.93 1.97 9.64
C LEU A 82 -11.81 1.95 8.60
N ALA A 83 -10.55 1.94 9.03
CA ALA A 83 -9.40 1.88 8.14
C ALA A 83 -9.47 0.63 7.23
N HIS A 84 -9.71 -0.54 7.81
CA HIS A 84 -9.85 -1.79 7.06
C HIS A 84 -11.06 -1.81 6.12
N MET A 85 -12.21 -1.26 6.53
CA MET A 85 -13.36 -1.10 5.64
C MET A 85 -13.03 -0.23 4.42
N CYS A 86 -12.11 0.71 4.56
CA CYS A 86 -11.64 1.58 3.48
C CYS A 86 -10.46 1.00 2.70
N GLY A 87 -10.03 -0.24 2.99
CA GLY A 87 -8.90 -0.88 2.32
C GLY A 87 -7.54 -0.26 2.67
N THR A 88 -7.45 0.38 3.84
CA THR A 88 -6.21 0.97 4.36
C THR A 88 -5.95 0.49 5.78
N ASP A 89 -4.88 1.00 6.39
CA ASP A 89 -4.47 0.71 7.75
C ASP A 89 -4.39 2.00 8.58
N TRP A 90 -4.27 1.91 9.90
CA TRP A 90 -4.05 3.05 10.76
C TRP A 90 -3.07 2.68 11.87
N ALA A 91 -1.79 2.95 11.63
CA ALA A 91 -0.66 2.44 12.42
C ALA A 91 -0.70 2.72 13.93
N ALA A 92 -1.45 3.73 14.38
CA ALA A 92 -1.61 4.05 15.80
C ALA A 92 -2.80 3.33 16.49
N HIS A 93 -3.67 2.69 15.71
CA HIS A 93 -4.94 2.14 16.18
C HIS A 93 -5.20 0.69 15.74
N CYS A 94 -4.50 0.19 14.71
CA CYS A 94 -4.47 -1.22 14.31
C CYS A 94 -3.16 -1.88 14.76
N PRO A 95 -3.18 -2.77 15.77
CA PRO A 95 -2.01 -3.54 16.19
C PRO A 95 -1.67 -4.71 15.25
#